data_AF-N9N7I2-F1
#
_entry.id   AF-N9N7I2-F1
#
_cell.length_a   1.000
_cell.length_b   1.000
_cell.length_c   1.000
_cell.angle_alpha   90.00
_cell.angle_beta   90.00
_cell.angle_gamma   90.00
#
_symmetry.space_group_name_H-M   'P 1'
#
loop_
_entity.id
_entity.type
_entity.pdbx_description
1 polymer ?
#
loop_
_entity_poly.entity_id
_entity_poly.type
_entity_poly.pdbx_seq_one_letter_code
_entity_poly.pdbx_strand_id
1 'polypeptide(L)'
;MSIQNQVVHHTSPKFYRMRDLATTAERKPRLYTTKDGMTRTISGRPARQGILPMGECTIWDKVRDGSFPKPVKLSERVTAWRSEDIDAWVASKGLEMSPCAQP
;
A
#
# COMPACT_ATOMS: atom_id res chain seq x y z
N MET A 1 1.90 14.19 -33.48
CA MET A 1 2.33 14.68 -32.15
C MET A 1 1.54 13.92 -31.09
N SER A 2 2.02 12.76 -30.65
CA SER A 2 1.44 12.04 -29.49
C SER A 2 2.49 12.01 -28.41
N ILE A 3 2.22 12.78 -27.36
CA ILE A 3 3.10 12.96 -26.21
C ILE A 3 3.22 11.60 -25.54
N GLN A 4 4.44 11.07 -25.49
CA GLN A 4 4.73 9.80 -24.87
C GLN A 4 4.33 9.86 -23.39
N ASN A 5 3.42 8.97 -23.00
CA ASN A 5 3.14 8.68 -21.60
C ASN A 5 4.40 8.04 -21.01
N GLN A 6 5.31 8.91 -20.55
CA GLN A 6 6.60 8.49 -20.01
C GLN A 6 6.36 7.80 -18.67
N VAL A 7 6.54 6.48 -18.74
CA VAL A 7 7.15 5.62 -17.73
C VAL A 7 7.41 6.29 -16.39
N VAL A 8 6.67 5.81 -15.39
CA VAL A 8 6.96 5.96 -13.96
C VAL A 8 8.47 5.93 -13.73
N HIS A 9 9.05 7.05 -13.30
CA HIS A 9 10.46 7.11 -12.98
C HIS A 9 10.75 6.12 -11.84
N HIS A 10 11.37 4.98 -12.17
CA HIS A 10 11.89 3.99 -11.24
C HIS A 10 13.19 4.50 -10.57
N THR A 11 13.19 5.71 -10.03
CA THR A 11 14.18 6.01 -8.99
C THR A 11 13.69 5.29 -7.75
N SER A 12 14.21 4.08 -7.48
CA SER A 12 13.89 3.34 -6.25
C SER A 12 14.00 4.30 -5.08
N PRO A 13 12.89 4.64 -4.41
CA PRO A 13 12.94 5.61 -3.34
C PRO A 13 13.80 4.99 -2.24
N LYS A 14 14.83 5.70 -1.80
CA LYS A 14 15.70 5.28 -0.68
C LYS A 14 14.88 4.89 0.56
N PHE A 15 13.67 5.43 0.69
CA PHE A 15 12.75 5.14 1.78
C PHE A 15 11.32 4.92 1.25
N TYR A 16 10.69 3.83 1.70
CA TYR A 16 9.28 3.55 1.47
C TYR A 16 8.42 4.10 2.60
N ARG A 17 7.30 4.76 2.26
CA ARG A 17 6.29 5.10 3.25
C ARG A 17 5.23 4.00 3.30
N MET A 18 4.41 4.06 4.34
CA MET A 18 3.29 3.13 4.51
C MET A 18 2.42 2.98 3.27
N ARG A 19 2.17 4.11 2.59
CA ARG A 19 1.37 4.18 1.36
C ARG A 19 2.01 3.49 0.16
N ASP A 20 3.34 3.34 0.15
CA ASP A 20 4.08 2.72 -0.95
C ASP A 20 4.28 1.22 -0.69
N LEU A 21 4.31 0.82 0.59
CA LEU A 21 4.37 -0.58 1.01
C LEU A 21 3.01 -1.27 0.93
N ALA A 22 1.96 -0.64 1.46
CA ALA A 22 0.66 -1.28 1.64
C ALA A 22 -0.16 -1.31 0.35
N THR A 23 -0.54 -2.51 -0.09
CA THR A 23 -1.62 -2.67 -1.06
C THR A 23 -2.96 -2.51 -0.35
N THR A 24 -3.69 -1.45 -0.69
CA THR A 24 -5.08 -1.30 -0.24
C THR A 24 -5.98 -2.03 -1.21
N ALA A 25 -6.52 -3.17 -0.77
CA ALA A 25 -7.55 -3.90 -1.50
C ALA A 25 -8.81 -3.04 -1.66
N GLU A 26 -9.42 -3.09 -2.84
CA GLU A 26 -10.62 -2.34 -3.18
C GLU A 26 -11.77 -2.68 -2.25
N ARG A 27 -12.28 -1.69 -1.51
CA ARG A 27 -13.60 -1.81 -0.89
C ARG A 27 -14.63 -1.26 -1.86
N LYS A 28 -15.35 -2.17 -2.52
CA LYS A 28 -16.52 -1.84 -3.34
C LYS A 28 -17.46 -0.91 -2.55
N PRO A 29 -17.98 0.16 -3.18
CA PRO A 29 -18.93 1.06 -2.51
C PRO A 29 -20.14 0.25 -2.04
N ARG A 30 -20.51 0.41 -0.77
CA ARG A 30 -21.72 -0.19 -0.22
C ARG A 30 -22.85 0.82 -0.36
N LEU A 31 -23.86 0.45 -1.13
CA LEU A 31 -25.11 1.18 -1.20
C LEU A 31 -26.02 0.64 -0.09
N TYR A 32 -26.59 1.54 0.70
CA TYR A 32 -27.64 1.16 1.63
C TYR A 32 -28.92 1.94 1.32
N THR A 33 -30.02 1.20 1.28
CA THR A 33 -31.35 1.75 1.08
C THR A 33 -31.94 2.04 2.46
N THR A 34 -32.23 3.32 2.73
CA THR A 34 -32.99 3.72 3.92
C THR A 34 -34.46 3.33 3.74
N LYS A 35 -35.20 3.07 4.84
CA LYS A 35 -36.64 2.73 4.80
C LYS A 35 -37.52 3.80 4.09
N ASP A 36 -37.06 5.04 4.05
CA ASP A 36 -37.66 6.18 3.32
C ASP A 36 -37.35 6.23 1.81
N GLY A 37 -36.67 5.22 1.25
CA GLY A 37 -36.25 5.22 -0.16
C GLY A 37 -35.05 6.11 -0.47
N MET A 38 -34.44 6.75 0.53
CA MET A 38 -33.24 7.58 0.35
C MET A 38 -31.98 6.70 0.31
N THR A 39 -31.38 6.55 -0.88
CA THR A 39 -30.11 5.86 -1.10
C THR A 39 -28.97 6.76 -0.64
N ARG A 40 -28.14 6.26 0.29
CA ARG A 40 -26.90 6.94 0.67
C ARG A 40 -25.72 6.18 0.09
N THR A 41 -24.95 6.85 -0.75
CA THR A 41 -23.73 6.32 -1.36
C THR A 41 -22.57 6.50 -0.39
N ILE A 42 -22.04 5.40 0.14
CA ILE A 42 -20.75 5.42 0.81
C ILE A 42 -19.68 5.30 -0.26
N SER A 43 -18.87 6.34 -0.45
CA SER A 43 -17.76 6.34 -1.40
C SER A 43 -16.81 5.17 -1.11
N GLY A 44 -16.58 4.34 -2.13
CA GLY A 44 -15.55 3.29 -2.07
C GLY A 44 -14.15 3.89 -2.00
N ARG A 45 -13.19 3.10 -1.51
CA ARG A 45 -11.76 3.46 -1.63
C ARG A 45 -11.21 2.80 -2.90
N PRO A 46 -10.50 3.53 -3.77
CA PRO A 46 -9.90 2.96 -4.97
C PRO A 46 -8.79 1.97 -4.61
N ALA A 47 -8.53 1.02 -5.52
CA ALA A 47 -7.41 0.10 -5.41
C ALA A 47 -6.12 0.93 -5.38
N ARG A 48 -5.24 0.63 -4.45
CA ARG A 48 -3.86 1.10 -4.51
C ARG A 48 -2.93 -0.09 -4.45
N GLN A 49 -2.17 -0.29 -5.51
CA GLN A 49 -1.12 -1.30 -5.55
C GLN A 49 0.10 -0.77 -4.80
N GLY A 50 0.47 -1.46 -3.72
CA GLY A 50 1.73 -1.29 -3.01
C GLY A 50 2.69 -2.43 -3.33
N ILE A 51 3.88 -2.38 -2.76
CA ILE A 51 4.91 -3.42 -2.94
C ILE A 51 4.52 -4.73 -2.24
N LEU A 52 3.81 -4.63 -1.12
CA LEU A 52 3.36 -5.79 -0.35
C LEU A 52 1.88 -6.03 -0.63
N PRO A 53 1.46 -7.30 -0.82
CA PRO A 53 0.05 -7.67 -1.01
C PRO A 53 -0.75 -7.64 0.31
N MET A 54 -0.44 -6.69 1.20
CA MET A 54 -1.06 -6.55 2.51
C MET A 54 -1.53 -5.12 2.74
N GLY A 55 -2.65 -4.98 3.45
CA GLY A 55 -3.20 -3.70 3.84
C GLY A 55 -2.38 -2.98 4.90
N GLU A 56 -2.65 -1.69 5.05
CA GLU A 56 -1.96 -0.83 6.01
C GLU A 56 -2.02 -1.36 7.45
N CYS A 57 -3.20 -1.80 7.90
CA CYS A 57 -3.37 -2.32 9.25
C CYS A 57 -2.51 -3.56 9.51
N THR A 58 -2.39 -4.44 8.52
CA THR A 58 -1.61 -5.69 8.67
C THR A 58 -0.12 -5.43 8.80
N ILE A 59 0.41 -4.44 8.07
CA ILE A 59 1.81 -4.05 8.21
C ILE A 59 2.04 -3.43 9.59
N TRP A 60 1.15 -2.54 10.07
CA TRP A 60 1.27 -1.99 11.43
C TRP A 60 1.20 -3.06 12.51
N ASP A 61 0.35 -4.07 12.33
CA ASP A 61 0.26 -5.20 13.25
C ASP A 61 1.57 -5.99 13.29
N LYS A 62 2.18 -6.26 12.12
CA LYS A 62 3.50 -6.90 12.02
C LYS A 62 4.64 -6.04 12.58
N VAL A 63 4.57 -4.72 12.45
CA VAL A 63 5.52 -3.78 13.07
C VAL A 63 5.39 -3.86 14.59
N ARG A 64 4.16 -3.90 15.12
CA ARG A 64 3.88 -4.05 16.55
C ARG A 64 4.34 -5.40 17.09
N ASP A 65 4.17 -6.45 16.31
CA ASP A 65 4.63 -7.81 16.61
C ASP A 65 6.18 -7.93 16.56
N GLY A 66 6.88 -6.94 16.00
CA GLY A 66 8.33 -6.98 15.79
C GLY A 66 8.77 -7.86 14.62
N SER A 67 7.80 -8.45 13.92
CA SER A 67 7.99 -9.27 12.73
C SER A 67 8.29 -8.47 11.47
N PHE A 68 8.25 -7.14 11.49
CA PHE A 68 8.51 -6.24 10.34
C PHE A 68 9.71 -5.32 10.63
N PRO A 69 10.45 -4.83 9.61
CA PRO A 69 11.57 -3.92 9.84
C PRO A 69 11.18 -2.66 10.61
N LYS A 70 12.14 -2.14 11.37
CA LYS A 70 11.91 -1.01 12.26
C LYS A 70 11.60 0.26 11.44
N PRO A 71 10.53 0.98 11.78
CA PRO A 71 10.23 2.27 11.16
C PRO A 71 11.31 3.31 11.49
N VAL A 72 11.80 4.00 10.47
CA VAL A 72 12.69 5.16 10.58
C VAL A 72 11.86 6.45 10.53
N LYS A 73 12.02 7.31 11.55
CA LYS A 73 11.42 8.65 11.55
C LYS A 73 12.23 9.57 10.65
N LEU A 74 11.64 9.98 9.53
CA LEU A 74 12.24 10.95 8.60
C LEU A 74 11.92 12.40 9.00
N SER A 75 10.78 12.62 9.65
CA SER A 75 10.35 13.92 10.20
C SER A 75 9.36 13.70 11.35
N GLU A 76 8.96 14.76 12.04
CA GLU A 76 8.07 14.73 13.22
C GLU A 76 6.79 13.92 13.00
N ARG A 77 6.22 13.97 11.78
CA ARG A 77 5.00 13.22 11.38
C ARG A 77 5.24 12.13 10.34
N VAL A 78 6.46 11.95 9.86
CA VAL A 78 6.75 11.04 8.74
C VAL A 78 7.57 9.86 9.21
N THR A 79 6.92 8.69 9.14
CA THR A 79 7.54 7.39 9.39
C THR A 79 7.72 6.65 8.07
N ALA A 80 8.92 6.14 7.82
CA ALA A 80 9.29 5.45 6.60
C ALA A 80 10.20 4.26 6.89
N TRP A 81 10.35 3.35 5.94
CA TRP A 81 11.23 2.20 6.00
C TRP A 81 12.32 2.33 4.95
N ARG A 82 13.53 1.84 5.21
CA ARG A 82 14.56 1.78 4.17
C ARG A 82 14.21 0.71 3.16
N SER A 83 14.55 0.94 1.90
CA SER A 83 14.35 -0.05 0.85
C SER A 83 15.09 -1.36 1.12
N GLU A 84 16.32 -1.26 1.65
CA GLU A 84 17.20 -2.40 1.96
C GLU A 84 16.61 -3.31 3.05
N ASP A 85 16.09 -2.72 4.14
CA ASP A 85 15.46 -3.47 5.23
C ASP A 85 14.19 -4.20 4.77
N ILE A 86 13.44 -3.58 3.86
CA ILE A 86 12.23 -4.19 3.28
C ILE A 86 12.61 -5.34 2.36
N ASP A 87 13.59 -5.15 1.48
CA ASP A 87 14.07 -6.19 0.55
C ASP A 87 14.59 -7.41 1.31
N ALA A 88 15.44 -7.19 2.33
CA ALA A 88 15.95 -8.25 3.19
C ALA A 88 14.83 -8.97 3.96
N TRP A 89 13.82 -8.23 4.41
CA TRP A 89 12.66 -8.82 5.09
C TRP A 89 11.80 -9.68 4.16
N VAL A 90 11.52 -9.17 2.96
CA VAL A 90 10.76 -9.88 1.92
C VAL A 90 11.49 -11.17 1.54
N ALA A 91 12.81 -11.09 1.31
CA ALA A 91 13.67 -12.23 1.06
C ALA A 91 13.67 -13.24 2.23
N SER A 92 13.71 -12.77 3.48
CA SER A 92 13.66 -13.63 4.67
C SER A 92 12.31 -14.35 4.83
N LYS A 93 11.20 -13.73 4.43
CA LYS A 93 9.86 -14.31 4.55
C LYS A 93 9.45 -15.15 3.34
N GLY A 94 10.25 -15.17 2.26
CA GLY A 94 9.88 -15.84 1.01
C GLY A 94 8.58 -15.30 0.43
N LEU A 95 8.20 -14.06 0.78
CA LEU A 95 7.09 -13.40 0.12
C LEU A 95 7.64 -12.95 -1.24
N GLU A 96 7.22 -13.59 -2.31
CA GLU A 96 7.49 -13.07 -3.64
C GLU A 96 6.92 -11.65 -3.72
N MET A 97 7.74 -10.68 -4.14
CA MET A 97 7.26 -9.39 -4.61
C MET A 97 6.40 -9.65 -5.83
N SER A 98 5.12 -9.94 -5.61
CA SER A 98 4.21 -10.31 -6.68
C SER A 98 4.07 -9.09 -7.60
N PRO A 99 4.55 -9.14 -8.86
CA PRO A 99 4.06 -8.23 -9.87
C PRO A 99 2.60 -8.62 -10.03
N CYS A 100 1.69 -7.80 -9.52
CA CYS A 100 0.26 -8.09 -9.63
C CYS A 100 -0.04 -8.36 -11.11
N ALA A 101 -0.46 -9.60 -11.40
CA ALA A 101 -0.93 -10.01 -12.71
C ALA A 101 -1.91 -8.96 -13.22
N GLN A 102 -1.51 -8.30 -14.29
CA GLN A 102 -2.31 -7.29 -14.96
C GLN A 102 -3.39 -8.01 -15.77
N PRO A 103 -4.66 -7.58 -15.76
CA PRO A 103 -5.57 -7.88 -16.87
C PRO A 103 -5.16 -7.11 -18.13
#